data_AF-A0A7H4N5G5-F1
#
_entry.id   AF-A0A7H4N5G5-F1
#
_cell.length_a   1.000
_cell.length_b   1.000
_cell.length_c   1.000
_cell.angle_alpha   90.00
_cell.angle_beta   90.00
_cell.angle_gamma   90.00
#
_symmetry.space_group_name_H-M   'P 1'
#
loop_
_entity.id
_entity.type
_entity.pdbx_description
1 polymer ?
#
loop_
_entity_poly.entity_id
_entity_poly.type
_entity_poly.pdbx_seq_one_letter_code
_entity_poly.pdbx_strand_id
1 'polypeptide(L)'
;MPAGNHEIKCMACGLNCPIEAEDKMERSLCGERKFSVWPDKNYFFKRAVNDLVFREITCFLPEGMVVVDFSLDNILYFLHEEWAEKLQETGLKVILLADKSMLPWLIFGCCAPDYYGRWWKSTIA
;
A
#
# COMPACT_ATOMS: atom_id res chain seq x y z
N MET A 1 2.99 -8.72 16.55
CA MET A 1 2.23 -8.95 15.30
C MET A 1 1.19 -10.03 15.51
N PRO A 2 -0.13 -9.82 15.28
CA PRO A 2 -1.05 -10.96 15.13
C PRO A 2 -0.62 -11.76 13.89
N ALA A 3 -0.49 -13.07 14.06
CA ALA A 3 0.18 -14.03 13.18
C ALA A 3 -0.53 -14.30 11.84
N GLY A 4 -0.83 -13.25 11.07
CA GLY A 4 -1.28 -13.36 9.69
C GLY A 4 -0.12 -13.04 8.75
N ASN A 5 0.14 -13.89 7.78
CA ASN A 5 1.05 -13.55 6.69
C ASN A 5 0.36 -12.45 5.85
N HIS A 6 0.67 -11.17 6.07
CA HIS A 6 0.09 -10.03 5.32
C HIS A 6 0.74 -9.90 3.95
N GLU A 7 0.67 -10.97 3.17
CA GLU A 7 1.17 -11.06 1.81
C GLU A 7 0.50 -10.01 0.92
N ILE A 8 1.30 -9.30 0.13
CA ILE A 8 0.83 -8.24 -0.78
C ILE A 8 0.49 -8.92 -2.10
N LYS A 9 -0.74 -8.75 -2.59
CA LYS A 9 -1.27 -9.52 -3.73
C LYS A 9 -1.74 -8.61 -4.85
N CYS A 10 -1.33 -8.92 -6.08
CA CYS A 10 -1.75 -8.18 -7.25
C CYS A 10 -3.22 -8.45 -7.57
N MET A 11 -4.03 -7.41 -7.56
CA MET A 11 -5.45 -7.45 -7.88
C MET A 11 -5.73 -7.22 -9.37
N ALA A 12 -4.78 -6.63 -10.11
CA ALA A 12 -4.96 -6.30 -11.52
C ALA A 12 -5.00 -7.55 -12.43
N CYS A 13 -4.21 -8.58 -12.12
CA CYS A 13 -4.15 -9.79 -12.95
C CYS A 13 -5.33 -10.75 -12.74
N GLY A 14 -6.22 -10.49 -11.78
CA GLY A 14 -7.31 -11.40 -11.38
C GLY A 14 -6.86 -12.68 -10.66
N LEU A 15 -5.56 -13.02 -10.70
CA LEU A 15 -5.00 -14.23 -10.09
C LEU A 15 -4.52 -14.04 -8.65
N ASN A 16 -4.55 -12.82 -8.10
CA ASN A 16 -4.05 -12.51 -6.74
C ASN A 16 -2.61 -13.01 -6.51
N CYS A 17 -1.75 -12.89 -7.53
CA CYS A 17 -0.37 -13.36 -7.41
C CYS A 17 0.39 -12.54 -6.35
N PRO A 18 1.30 -13.19 -5.58
CA PRO A 18 2.12 -12.47 -4.62
C PRO A 18 2.99 -11.43 -5.34
N ILE A 19 3.11 -10.25 -4.74
CA ILE A 19 4.04 -9.21 -5.19
C ILE A 19 5.32 -9.41 -4.38
N GLU A 20 6.32 -9.98 -5.04
CA GLU A 20 7.66 -10.17 -4.48
C GLU A 20 8.56 -8.94 -4.70
N ALA A 21 9.64 -8.88 -3.92
CA ALA A 21 10.63 -7.82 -3.98
C ALA A 21 11.32 -7.73 -5.35
N GLU A 22 11.72 -6.51 -5.70
CA GLU A 22 12.24 -6.13 -7.03
C GLU A 22 13.46 -6.98 -7.47
N ASP A 23 14.25 -7.46 -6.52
CA ASP A 23 15.47 -8.26 -6.76
C ASP A 23 15.22 -9.73 -7.15
N LYS A 24 13.97 -10.21 -7.10
CA LYS A 24 13.60 -11.56 -7.57
C LYS A 24 12.98 -11.51 -8.96
N MET A 25 13.76 -11.02 -9.92
CA MET A 25 13.37 -10.92 -11.33
C MET A 25 13.30 -12.29 -12.06
N GLU A 26 13.04 -13.38 -11.33
CA GLU A 26 12.69 -14.67 -11.94
C GLU A 26 11.17 -14.72 -12.18
N ARG A 27 10.76 -14.14 -13.33
CA ARG A 27 9.50 -14.42 -14.04
C ARG A 27 8.22 -14.34 -13.19
N SER A 28 7.85 -13.15 -12.74
CA SER A 28 6.46 -12.95 -12.34
C SER A 28 5.57 -12.99 -13.60
N LEU A 29 4.74 -14.03 -13.72
CA LEU A 29 3.72 -14.24 -14.77
C LEU A 29 2.65 -13.12 -14.87
N CYS A 30 2.77 -12.07 -14.05
CA CYS A 30 1.91 -10.90 -14.08
C CYS A 30 2.45 -9.91 -15.13
N GLY A 31 1.99 -10.03 -16.37
CA GLY A 31 2.25 -9.06 -17.44
C GLY A 31 1.45 -7.75 -17.30
N GLU A 32 0.51 -7.71 -16.35
CA GLU A 32 -0.32 -6.55 -16.03
C GLU A 32 0.35 -5.66 -14.99
N ARG A 33 -0.06 -4.37 -14.98
CA ARG A 33 0.39 -3.39 -13.98
C ARG A 33 0.12 -3.90 -12.57
N LYS A 34 1.13 -3.92 -11.70
CA LYS A 34 0.99 -4.38 -10.32
C LYS A 34 0.12 -3.40 -9.52
N PHE A 35 -0.98 -3.90 -8.97
CA PHE A 35 -1.90 -3.11 -8.17
C PHE A 35 -2.33 -3.90 -6.94
N SER A 36 -2.20 -3.33 -5.74
CA SER A 36 -2.58 -3.99 -4.50
C SER A 36 -3.28 -3.05 -3.54
N VAL A 37 -4.06 -3.64 -2.64
CA VAL A 37 -4.55 -2.99 -1.42
C VAL A 37 -3.89 -3.64 -0.21
N TRP A 38 -3.58 -2.85 0.81
CA TRP A 38 -3.03 -3.35 2.06
C TRP A 38 -3.59 -2.59 3.28
N PRO A 39 -3.98 -3.25 4.38
CA PRO A 39 -4.17 -4.70 4.50
C PRO A 39 -5.36 -5.18 3.64
N ASP A 40 -5.21 -6.32 2.97
CA ASP A 40 -6.30 -6.92 2.15
C ASP A 40 -7.34 -7.64 3.03
N LYS A 41 -8.04 -6.86 3.88
CA LYS A 41 -9.08 -7.35 4.80
C LYS A 41 -10.44 -6.77 4.52
N ASN A 42 -10.49 -5.53 4.03
CA ASN A 42 -11.74 -4.81 3.83
C ASN A 42 -12.22 -4.97 2.38
N TYR A 43 -13.21 -5.83 2.17
CA TYR A 43 -13.79 -6.09 0.85
C TYR A 43 -14.37 -4.82 0.20
N PHE A 44 -15.05 -3.98 0.98
CA PHE A 44 -15.67 -2.76 0.47
C PHE A 44 -14.62 -1.73 0.06
N PHE A 45 -13.58 -1.56 0.88
CA PHE A 45 -12.44 -0.71 0.55
C PHE A 45 -11.75 -1.21 -0.72
N LYS A 46 -11.44 -2.51 -0.80
CA LYS A 46 -10.84 -3.15 -1.97
C LYS A 46 -11.65 -2.89 -3.24
N ARG A 47 -12.97 -3.05 -3.16
CA ARG A 47 -13.88 -2.79 -4.28
C ARG A 47 -13.92 -1.31 -4.67
N ALA A 48 -14.05 -0.40 -3.70
CA ALA A 48 -14.08 1.03 -3.96
C ALA A 48 -12.79 1.54 -4.60
N VAL A 49 -11.64 1.04 -4.12
CA VAL A 49 -10.32 1.35 -4.67
C VAL A 49 -10.14 0.78 -6.08
N ASN A 50 -10.62 -0.43 -6.34
CA ASN A 50 -10.65 -0.99 -7.68
C ASN A 50 -11.51 -0.11 -8.62
N ASP A 51 -12.73 0.22 -8.22
CA ASP A 51 -13.60 1.10 -9.02
C ASP A 51 -12.95 2.47 -9.27
N LEU A 52 -12.33 3.09 -8.25
CA LEU A 52 -11.64 4.39 -8.39
C LEU A 52 -10.47 4.32 -9.38
N VAL A 53 -9.61 3.33 -9.24
CA VAL A 53 -8.40 3.19 -10.05
C VAL A 53 -8.74 2.85 -11.50
N PHE A 54 -9.68 1.94 -11.73
CA PHE A 54 -10.00 1.50 -13.09
C PHE A 54 -11.00 2.42 -13.82
N ARG A 55 -11.79 3.22 -13.10
CA ARG A 55 -12.78 4.12 -13.72
C ARG A 55 -12.33 5.58 -13.79
N GLU A 56 -11.65 6.10 -12.78
CA GLU A 56 -11.43 7.54 -12.62
C GLU A 56 -9.95 7.95 -12.80
N ILE A 57 -9.01 7.07 -12.45
CA ILE A 57 -7.58 7.36 -12.55
C ILE A 57 -7.05 6.94 -13.92
N THR A 58 -7.04 7.88 -14.86
CA THR A 58 -6.45 7.70 -16.21
C THR A 58 -4.93 7.95 -16.23
N CYS A 59 -4.34 8.32 -15.09
CA CYS A 59 -2.91 8.60 -14.97
C CYS A 59 -2.09 7.33 -15.20
N PHE A 60 -1.14 7.40 -16.13
CA PHE A 60 -0.19 6.32 -16.36
C PHE A 60 0.69 6.18 -15.10
N LEU A 61 0.55 5.06 -14.38
CA LEU A 61 1.44 4.67 -13.29
C LEU A 61 2.32 3.52 -13.81
N PRO A 62 3.54 3.82 -14.30
CA PRO A 62 4.40 2.83 -14.97
C PRO A 62 4.82 1.69 -14.04
N GLU A 63 5.05 2.00 -12.77
CA GLU A 63 5.65 1.11 -11.77
C GLU A 63 4.61 0.35 -10.92
N GLY A 64 3.31 0.63 -11.10
CA GLY A 64 2.25 0.06 -10.26
C GLY A 64 2.14 0.77 -8.90
N MET A 65 1.20 0.33 -8.06
CA MET A 65 0.97 0.96 -6.75
C MET A 65 0.37 0.03 -5.70
N VAL A 66 0.59 0.36 -4.43
CA VAL A 66 -0.11 -0.20 -3.29
C VAL A 66 -0.93 0.89 -2.62
N VAL A 67 -2.24 0.66 -2.52
CA VAL A 67 -3.16 1.54 -1.79
C VAL A 67 -3.31 1.03 -0.37
N VAL A 68 -2.94 1.85 0.59
CA VAL A 68 -2.95 1.53 2.01
C VAL A 68 -4.22 2.07 2.68
N ASP A 69 -4.98 1.18 3.30
CA ASP A 69 -6.15 1.49 4.12
C ASP A 69 -5.68 2.03 5.49
N PHE A 70 -5.48 3.35 5.57
CA PHE A 70 -5.05 4.05 6.77
C PHE A 70 -6.25 4.49 7.62
N SER A 71 -6.95 3.49 8.16
CA SER A 71 -8.13 3.67 9.02
C SER A 71 -7.82 3.32 10.48
N LEU A 72 -8.69 3.80 11.38
CA LEU A 72 -8.57 3.50 12.81
C LEU A 72 -8.70 2.00 13.09
N ASP A 73 -9.54 1.29 12.32
CA ASP A 73 -9.72 -0.17 12.43
C ASP A 73 -8.42 -0.93 12.16
N ASN A 74 -7.52 -0.34 11.36
CA ASN A 74 -6.22 -0.89 11.02
C ASN A 74 -5.08 -0.29 11.86
N ILE A 75 -5.34 0.51 12.90
CA ILE A 75 -4.29 1.26 13.62
C ILE A 75 -3.16 0.37 14.16
N LEU A 76 -3.49 -0.87 14.57
CA LEU A 76 -2.54 -1.85 15.09
C LEU A 76 -1.46 -2.24 14.09
N TYR A 77 -1.74 -2.12 12.79
CA TYR A 77 -0.78 -2.36 11.72
C TYR A 77 0.32 -1.31 11.65
N PHE A 78 0.00 -0.09 12.04
CA PHE A 78 0.90 1.06 11.90
C PHE A 78 1.75 1.31 13.15
N LEU A 79 1.64 0.47 14.18
CA LEU A 79 2.39 0.60 15.44
C LEU A 79 3.88 0.24 15.32
N HIS A 80 4.28 -0.50 14.29
CA HIS A 80 5.64 -0.98 14.07
C HIS A 80 6.10 -0.61 12.66
N GLU A 81 7.38 -0.34 12.44
CA GLU A 81 7.87 0.09 11.12
C GLU A 81 7.91 -1.04 10.07
N GLU A 82 7.79 -2.30 10.50
CA GLU A 82 7.84 -3.50 9.64
C GLU A 82 6.85 -3.47 8.46
N TRP A 83 5.67 -2.85 8.61
CA TRP A 83 4.73 -2.74 7.50
C TRP A 83 5.28 -1.86 6.37
N ALA A 84 5.95 -0.77 6.73
CA ALA A 84 6.48 0.17 5.76
C ALA A 84 7.65 -0.48 5.03
N GLU A 85 8.58 -1.10 5.76
CA GLU A 85 9.69 -1.88 5.18
C GLU A 85 9.18 -2.90 4.15
N LYS A 86 8.17 -3.68 4.51
CA LYS A 86 7.55 -4.67 3.61
C LYS A 86 6.94 -4.06 2.34
N LEU A 87 6.31 -2.88 2.45
CA LEU A 87 5.77 -2.19 1.27
C LEU A 87 6.90 -1.64 0.39
N GLN A 88 7.97 -1.12 0.99
CA GLN A 88 9.14 -0.61 0.29
C GLN A 88 9.83 -1.68 -0.55
N GLU A 89 9.98 -2.88 0.01
CA GLU A 89 10.61 -4.01 -0.67
C GLU A 89 9.95 -4.34 -2.02
N THR A 90 8.66 -4.00 -2.19
CA THR A 90 7.94 -4.24 -3.44
C THR A 90 8.32 -3.32 -4.59
N GLY A 91 9.00 -2.19 -4.33
CA GLY A 91 9.31 -1.17 -5.32
C GLY A 91 8.09 -0.39 -5.86
N LEU A 92 6.88 -0.66 -5.33
CA LEU A 92 5.65 -0.02 -5.79
C LEU A 92 5.42 1.34 -5.13
N LYS A 93 4.78 2.26 -5.85
CA LYS A 93 4.34 3.54 -5.25
C LYS A 93 3.29 3.29 -4.17
N VAL A 94 3.52 3.80 -2.96
CA VAL A 94 2.60 3.66 -1.83
C VAL A 94 1.66 4.87 -1.80
N ILE A 95 0.34 4.62 -1.76
CA ILE A 95 -0.70 5.65 -1.65
C ILE A 95 -1.51 5.40 -0.39
N LEU A 96 -1.53 6.36 0.54
CA LEU A 96 -2.31 6.26 1.78
C LEU A 96 -3.71 6.85 1.56
N LEU A 97 -4.74 6.04 1.79
CA LEU A 97 -6.12 6.51 1.91
C LEU A 97 -6.50 6.52 3.39
N ALA A 98 -6.59 7.72 3.96
CA ALA A 98 -6.76 7.92 5.38
C ALA A 98 -8.19 8.33 5.75
N ASP A 99 -8.68 7.78 6.87
CA ASP A 99 -9.85 8.35 7.52
C ASP A 99 -9.57 9.79 7.97
N LYS A 100 -10.61 10.63 7.95
CA LYS A 100 -10.49 12.03 8.41
C LYS A 100 -9.97 12.12 9.85
N SER A 101 -10.36 11.18 10.71
CA SER A 101 -9.90 11.08 12.10
C SER A 101 -8.42 10.72 12.23
N MET A 102 -7.83 10.10 11.20
CA MET A 102 -6.44 9.69 11.15
C MET A 102 -5.53 10.77 10.53
N LEU A 103 -6.10 11.81 9.90
CA LEU A 103 -5.33 12.92 9.31
C LEU A 103 -4.39 13.63 10.30
N PRO A 104 -4.75 13.88 11.58
CA PRO A 104 -3.80 14.46 12.52
C PRO A 104 -2.55 13.61 12.67
N TRP A 105 -2.68 12.28 12.76
CA TRP A 105 -1.54 11.35 12.88
C TRP A 105 -0.64 11.41 11.65
N LEU A 106 -1.26 11.51 10.48
CA LEU A 106 -0.59 11.66 9.20
C LEU A 106 0.24 12.97 9.14
N ILE A 107 -0.38 14.07 9.57
CA ILE A 107 0.24 15.40 9.61
C ILE A 107 1.36 15.45 10.66
N PHE A 108 1.15 14.86 11.84
CA PHE A 108 2.17 14.77 12.89
C PHE A 108 3.41 14.00 12.42
N GLY A 109 3.24 12.86 11.75
CA GLY A 109 4.35 12.10 11.17
C GLY A 109 5.16 12.90 10.15
N CYS A 110 4.51 13.82 9.42
CA CYS A 110 5.22 14.65 8.45
C CYS A 110 5.88 15.91 9.01
N CYS A 111 5.35 16.46 10.10
CA CYS A 111 5.94 17.59 10.81
C CYS A 111 7.03 17.16 11.81
N ALA A 112 7.06 15.89 12.26
CA ALA A 112 8.04 15.34 13.18
C ALA A 112 8.73 14.08 12.59
N PRO A 113 9.59 14.26 11.55
CA PRO A 113 10.21 13.14 10.83
C PRO A 113 11.16 12.28 11.69
N ASP A 114 11.56 12.77 12.87
CA ASP A 114 12.49 12.09 13.76
C ASP A 114 11.81 11.05 14.67
N TYR A 115 10.47 11.05 14.78
CA TYR A 115 9.71 10.14 15.66
C TYR A 115 9.01 8.99 14.91
N TYR A 116 8.81 9.11 13.60
CA TYR A 116 8.17 8.08 12.74
C TYR A 116 8.95 7.78 11.45
N GLY A 117 10.24 8.15 11.43
CA GLY A 117 11.16 7.73 10.38
C GLY A 117 11.08 8.53 9.08
N ARG A 118 12.21 8.48 8.38
CA ARG A 118 12.59 9.14 7.11
C ARG A 118 11.61 9.01 5.92
N TRP A 119 10.48 8.35 6.10
CA TRP A 119 9.58 7.87 5.05
C TRP A 119 8.61 8.90 4.48
N TRP A 120 8.13 9.82 5.33
CA TRP A 120 7.05 10.72 4.91
C TRP A 120 7.45 11.63 3.75
N LYS A 121 8.72 12.06 3.71
CA LYS A 121 9.22 13.00 2.70
C LYS A 121 9.36 12.38 1.31
N SER A 122 9.48 11.05 1.19
CA SER A 122 9.71 10.38 -0.09
C SER A 122 8.44 9.85 -0.77
N THR A 123 7.32 9.79 -0.04
CA THR A 123 6.06 9.19 -0.54
C THR A 123 5.10 10.24 -1.13
N ILE A 124 5.30 11.53 -0.80
CA ILE A 124 4.58 12.65 -1.40
C ILE A 124 5.50 13.36 -2.40
N ALA A 125 5.70 12.73 -3.55
CA ALA A 125 6.17 13.36 -4.78
C ALA A 125 5.37 12.81 -5.97
#